data_AF-A0AA40GBG4-F1
#
_entry.id   AF-A0AA40GBG4-F1
#
_cell.length_a   1.000
_cell.length_b   1.000
_cell.length_c   1.000
_cell.angle_alpha   90.00
_cell.angle_beta   90.00
_cell.angle_gamma   90.00
#
_symmetry.space_group_name_H-M   'P 1'
#
loop_
_entity.id
_entity.type
_entity.pdbx_description
1 polymer ?
#
loop_
_entity_poly.entity_id
_entity_poly.type
_entity_poly.pdbx_seq_one_letter_code
_entity_poly.pdbx_strand_id
1 'polypeptide(L)'
;MIVRPVYKKSSPNNKLTLYLASRDLTVSEAKIDKLQGVLLVDPDFLQDKRVYGQITLTFRYGREDEEVMGLKFCNEAVMCLAQLYPPYSGADQQETTPLQVCTQR
;
A
#
# COMPACT_ATOMS: atom_id res chain seq x y z
N MET A 1 15.06 -22.81 3.74
CA MET A 1 14.45 -21.47 3.79
C MET A 1 13.54 -21.34 2.57
N ILE A 2 12.22 -21.28 2.76
CA ILE A 2 11.31 -21.05 1.63
C ILE A 2 11.32 -19.55 1.35
N VAL A 3 11.91 -19.14 0.23
CA VAL A 3 11.93 -17.75 -0.22
C VAL A 3 10.56 -17.49 -0.84
N ARG A 4 9.69 -16.76 -0.14
CA ARG A 4 8.40 -16.32 -0.70
C ARG A 4 8.66 -15.11 -1.60
N PRO A 5 8.06 -15.06 -2.80
CA PRO A 5 8.16 -13.88 -3.66
C PRO A 5 7.55 -12.67 -2.95
N VAL A 6 8.25 -11.53 -3.03
CA VAL A 6 7.79 -10.24 -2.50
C VAL A 6 7.55 -9.32 -3.67
N TYR A 7 6.44 -8.59 -3.64
CA TYR A 7 6.12 -7.58 -4.64
C TYR A 7 6.72 -6.25 -4.23
N LYS A 8 7.40 -5.56 -5.15
CA LYS A 8 7.96 -4.24 -4.89
C LYS A 8 7.51 -3.22 -5.93
N LYS A 9 7.28 -1.99 -5.50
CA LYS A 9 7.02 -0.85 -6.39
C LYS A 9 7.72 0.39 -5.84
N SER A 10 8.57 0.99 -6.66
CA SER A 10 9.29 2.23 -6.32
C SER A 10 8.62 3.44 -6.96
N SER A 11 8.72 4.59 -6.29
CA SER A 11 8.33 5.87 -6.85
C SER A 11 9.24 6.24 -8.03
N PRO A 12 8.80 7.08 -8.99
CA PRO A 12 9.62 7.46 -10.14
C PRO A 12 10.97 8.10 -9.79
N ASN A 13 11.04 8.78 -8.65
CA ASN A 13 12.28 9.39 -8.13
C ASN A 13 13.09 8.45 -7.21
N ASN A 14 12.67 7.19 -7.05
CA ASN A 14 13.26 6.17 -6.19
C ASN A 14 13.37 6.53 -4.69
N LYS A 15 12.66 7.56 -4.22
CA LYS A 15 12.67 8.00 -2.82
C LYS A 15 11.71 7.21 -1.91
N LEU A 16 10.71 6.55 -2.47
CA LEU A 16 9.81 5.64 -1.75
C LEU A 16 9.79 4.29 -2.46
N THR A 17 9.86 3.20 -1.69
CA THR A 17 9.65 1.85 -2.21
C THR A 17 8.71 1.08 -1.30
N LEU A 18 7.59 0.64 -1.86
CA LEU A 18 6.61 -0.22 -1.19
C LEU A 18 6.94 -1.68 -1.47
N TYR A 19 7.01 -2.48 -0.42
CA TYR A 19 7.09 -3.94 -0.46
C TYR A 19 5.79 -4.53 0.07
N LEU A 20 5.21 -5.49 -0.65
CA LEU A 20 4.01 -6.23 -0.24
C LEU A 20 4.30 -7.73 -0.20
N ALA A 21 3.79 -8.39 0.85
CA ALA A 21 3.89 -9.84 0.98
C ALA A 21 2.99 -10.59 -0.02
N SER A 22 1.79 -10.04 -0.31
CA SER A 22 0.82 -10.56 -1.26
C SER A 22 0.08 -9.41 -1.95
N ARG A 23 -0.40 -9.65 -3.18
CA ARG A 23 -1.34 -8.75 -3.88
C ARG A 23 -2.77 -9.29 -3.89
N ASP A 24 -2.93 -10.54 -3.50
CA ASP A 24 -4.22 -11.20 -3.42
C ASP A 24 -4.71 -11.10 -1.97
N LEU A 25 -5.94 -10.62 -1.81
CA LEU A 25 -6.64 -10.56 -0.53
C LEU A 25 -7.85 -11.48 -0.63
N THR A 26 -7.84 -12.58 0.12
CA THR A 26 -8.96 -13.52 0.14
C THR A 26 -9.97 -13.06 1.18
N VAL A 27 -11.24 -13.05 0.78
CA VAL A 27 -12.37 -12.78 1.68
C VAL A 27 -13.09 -14.09 1.94
N SER A 28 -13.16 -14.49 3.21
CA SER A 28 -13.97 -15.61 3.69
C SER A 28 -15.12 -15.08 4.54
N GLU A 29 -16.16 -15.87 4.77
CA GLU A 29 -17.40 -15.45 5.48
C GLU A 29 -17.15 -14.78 6.83
N ALA A 30 -16.04 -15.08 7.52
CA ALA A 30 -15.71 -14.53 8.83
C ALA A 30 -14.45 -13.66 8.87
N LYS A 31 -13.66 -13.59 7.79
CA LYS A 31 -12.34 -12.95 7.83
C LYS A 31 -11.85 -12.49 6.47
N ILE A 32 -11.23 -11.31 6.46
CA ILE A 32 -10.48 -10.76 5.34
C ILE A 32 -8.98 -10.92 5.62
N ASP A 33 -8.20 -11.33 4.62
CA ASP A 33 -6.75 -11.35 4.71
C ASP A 33 -6.19 -9.96 5.02
N LYS A 34 -5.19 -9.90 5.91
CA LYS A 34 -4.51 -8.64 6.23
C LYS A 34 -3.57 -8.26 5.09
N LEU A 35 -3.72 -7.04 4.58
CA LEU A 35 -2.72 -6.46 3.67
C LEU A 35 -1.45 -6.14 4.46
N GLN A 36 -0.37 -6.86 4.17
CA GLN A 36 0.92 -6.68 4.83
C GLN A 36 1.95 -6.10 3.87
N GLY A 37 2.60 -5.02 4.33
CA GLY A 37 3.61 -4.33 3.56
C GLY A 37 4.59 -3.54 4.41
N VAL A 38 5.71 -3.19 3.78
CA VAL A 38 6.76 -2.35 4.35
C VAL A 38 7.04 -1.22 3.38
N LEU A 39 7.13 0.00 3.90
CA LEU A 39 7.51 1.16 3.12
C LEU A 39 8.94 1.57 3.48
N LEU A 40 9.84 1.50 2.50
CA LEU A 40 11.17 2.07 2.59
C LEU A 40 11.10 3.51 2.10
N VAL A 41 11.58 4.45 2.90
CA VAL A 41 11.60 5.87 2.57
C VAL A 41 13.00 6.42 2.76
N ASP A 42 13.47 7.19 1.78
CA ASP A 42 14.71 7.94 1.88
C ASP A 42 14.59 9.07 2.93
N PRO A 43 15.43 9.07 3.99
CA PRO A 43 15.38 10.09 5.05
C PRO A 43 15.53 11.52 4.53
N ASP A 44 16.36 11.75 3.51
CA ASP A 44 16.59 13.08 2.94
C ASP A 44 15.33 13.61 2.24
N PHE A 45 14.45 12.70 1.79
CA PHE A 45 13.16 13.07 1.21
C PHE A 45 12.10 13.41 2.26
N LEU A 46 12.29 13.01 3.51
CA LEU A 46 11.30 13.17 4.59
C LEU A 46 11.29 14.54 5.25
N GLN A 47 12.25 15.42 4.94
CA GLN A 47 12.33 16.75 5.55
C GLN A 47 11.03 17.54 5.34
N ASP A 48 10.32 17.78 6.45
CA ASP A 48 9.01 18.44 6.52
C ASP A 48 7.89 17.78 5.70
N LYS A 49 8.04 16.50 5.35
CA LYS A 49 7.03 15.74 4.61
C LYS A 49 6.31 14.73 5.50
N ARG A 50 5.06 14.46 5.12
CA ARG A 50 4.25 13.39 5.68
C ARG A 50 4.00 12.33 4.62
N VAL A 51 4.04 11.07 5.02
CA VAL A 51 3.80 9.93 4.15
C VAL A 51 2.51 9.27 4.55
N TYR A 52 1.62 9.08 3.58
CA TYR A 52 0.32 8.47 3.77
C TYR A 52 0.19 7.19 2.94
N GLY A 53 -0.49 6.20 3.50
CA GLY A 53 -0.96 5.02 2.77
C GLY A 53 -2.48 5.12 2.60
N GLN A 54 -2.97 4.81 1.41
CA GLN A 54 -4.40 4.80 1.11
C GLN A 54 -4.78 3.50 0.41
N ILE A 55 -5.92 2.92 0.81
CA ILE A 55 -6.58 1.83 0.10
C ILE A 55 -7.85 2.41 -0.53
N THR A 56 -7.91 2.34 -1.86
CA THR A 56 -9.05 2.83 -2.64
C THR A 56 -9.65 1.67 -3.43
N LEU A 57 -10.97 1.55 -3.37
CA LEU A 57 -11.74 0.74 -4.30
C LEU A 57 -12.17 1.61 -5.47
N THR A 58 -11.90 1.15 -6.68
CA THR A 58 -12.31 1.83 -7.91
C THR A 58 -13.34 0.96 -8.62
N PHE A 59 -14.59 1.42 -8.66
CA PHE A 59 -15.67 0.81 -9.43
C PHE A 59 -15.60 1.37 -10.85
N ARG A 60 -15.15 0.57 -11.81
CA ARG A 60 -15.13 0.97 -13.22
C ARG A 60 -16.42 0.53 -13.90
N TYR A 61 -17.00 1.41 -14.70
CA TYR A 61 -18.21 1.19 -15.50
C TYR A 61 -17.86 1.29 -16.98
N GLY A 62 -18.54 0.53 -17.85
CA GLY A 62 -18.24 0.52 -19.29
C GLY A 62 -16.96 -0.24 -19.64
N ARG A 63 -16.47 -0.10 -20.87
CA ARG A 63 -15.23 -0.75 -21.32
C ARG A 63 -14.02 0.17 -21.17
N GLU A 64 -12.82 -0.39 -20.96
CA GLU A 64 -11.58 0.39 -20.83
C GLU A 64 -11.27 1.22 -22.10
N ASP A 65 -11.69 0.74 -23.27
CA ASP A 65 -11.56 1.41 -24.57
C ASP A 65 -12.61 2.50 -24.83
N GLU A 66 -13.67 2.59 -24.01
CA GLU A 66 -14.70 3.64 -24.08
C GLU A 66 -14.37 4.86 -23.20
N GLU A 67 -13.34 4.78 -22.35
CA GLU A 67 -12.78 5.93 -21.64
C GLU A 67 -12.02 6.84 -22.62
N VAL A 68 -12.75 7.66 -23.37
CA VAL A 68 -12.20 8.62 -24.33
C VAL A 68 -12.48 10.06 -23.89
N MET A 69 -11.60 10.99 -24.30
CA MET A 69 -11.75 12.44 -24.07
C MET A 69 -11.70 12.91 -22.59
N GLY A 70 -11.11 12.12 -21.70
CA GLY A 70 -10.91 12.51 -20.29
C GLY A 70 -12.13 12.31 -19.39
N LEU A 71 -13.17 11.63 -19.88
CA LEU A 71 -14.28 11.15 -19.06
C LEU A 71 -13.83 9.88 -18.32
N LYS A 72 -13.79 9.95 -16.99
CA LYS A 72 -13.56 8.77 -16.13
C LYS A 72 -14.89 8.11 -15.84
N PHE A 73 -15.08 6.88 -16.31
CA PHE A 73 -16.25 6.07 -15.96
C PHE A 73 -15.93 5.24 -14.72
N CYS A 74 -15.53 5.90 -13.63
CA CYS A 74 -15.30 5.21 -12.39
C CYS A 74 -15.77 5.99 -11.18
N ASN A 75 -16.26 5.27 -10.18
CA ASN A 75 -16.49 5.78 -8.85
C ASN A 75 -15.37 5.26 -7.93
N GLU A 76 -14.77 6.15 -7.14
CA GLU A 76 -13.71 5.79 -6.21
C GLU A 76 -14.23 5.89 -4.77
N ALA A 77 -14.06 4.83 -4.00
CA ALA A 77 -14.33 4.80 -2.57
C ALA A 77 -13.03 4.63 -1.79
N VAL A 78 -12.69 5.61 -0.95
CA VAL A 78 -11.54 5.52 -0.03
C VAL A 78 -11.94 4.65 1.14
N MET A 79 -11.37 3.45 1.21
CA MET A 79 -11.66 2.49 2.29
C MET A 79 -10.87 2.79 3.55
N CYS A 80 -9.60 3.18 3.38
CA CYS A 80 -8.70 3.47 4.48
C CYS A 80 -7.66 4.52 4.04
N LEU A 81 -7.37 5.45 4.94
CA LEU A 81 -6.30 6.43 4.82
C LEU A 81 -5.54 6.45 6.15
N ALA A 82 -4.23 6.25 6.12
CA ALA A 82 -3.40 6.22 7.31
C ALA A 82 -2.11 7.02 7.10
N GLN A 83 -1.66 7.73 8.14
CA GLN A 83 -0.36 8.38 8.16
C GLN A 83 0.71 7.35 8.56
N LEU A 84 1.65 7.08 7.67
CA LEU A 84 2.75 6.15 7.86
C LEU A 84 3.99 6.85 8.44
N TYR A 85 4.22 8.11 8.05
CA TYR A 85 5.30 8.94 8.61
C TYR A 85 4.87 10.42 8.76
N PRO A 86 5.26 11.11 9.84
CA PRO A 86 5.80 10.52 11.07
C PRO A 86 4.75 9.59 11.70
N PRO A 87 5.16 8.51 12.40
CA PRO A 87 4.23 7.60 13.05
C PRO A 87 3.31 8.37 14.01
N TYR A 88 2.01 8.14 13.92
CA TYR A 88 1.06 8.77 14.83
C TYR A 88 1.12 8.08 16.21
N SER A 89 1.08 8.86 17.30
CA SER A 89 1.27 8.35 18.67
C SER A 89 0.24 7.30 19.12
N GLY A 90 -0.91 7.23 18.46
CA GLY A 90 -1.96 6.23 18.69
C GLY A 90 -2.01 5.12 17.64
N ALA A 91 -1.01 5.00 16.75
CA ALA A 91 -0.95 3.87 15.84
C ALA A 91 -0.60 2.62 16.64
N ASP A 92 -1.52 1.64 16.69
CA ASP A 92 -1.27 0.34 17.30
C ASP A 92 0.03 -0.24 16.71
N GLN A 93 1.05 -0.38 17.55
CA GLN A 93 2.27 -1.12 17.19
C GLN A 93 1.88 -2.60 17.05
N GLN A 94 1.46 -2.97 15.85
CA GLN A 94 1.23 -4.37 15.52
C GLN A 94 2.55 -5.14 15.60
N GLU A 95 2.50 -6.38 16.09
CA GLU A 95 3.64 -7.27 16.16
C GLU A 95 4.38 -7.32 14.80
N THR A 96 5.71 -7.23 14.87
CA THR A 96 6.55 -7.16 13.68
C THR A 96 6.37 -8.40 12.80
N THR A 97 5.98 -8.19 11.55
CA THR A 97 5.79 -9.25 10.56
C THR A 97 7.13 -9.81 10.08
N PRO A 98 7.22 -11.07 9.64
CA PRO A 98 8.44 -11.64 9.06
C PRO A 98 9.02 -10.85 7.88
N LEU A 99 8.16 -10.16 7.11
CA LEU A 99 8.59 -9.25 6.05
C LEU A 99 9.35 -8.05 6.61
N GLN A 100 8.84 -7.43 7.68
CA GLN A 100 9.52 -6.31 8.36
C GLN A 100 10.89 -6.72 8.90
N VAL A 101 11.00 -7.91 9.50
CA VAL A 101 12.29 -8.42 10.01
C VAL A 101 13.30 -8.64 8.89
N CYS A 102 12.85 -9.14 7.74
CA CYS A 102 13.72 -9.37 6.58
C CYS A 102 14.20 -8.08 5.92
N THR A 103 13.40 -7.01 5.96
CA THR A 103 13.77 -5.70 5.38
C THR A 103 14.67 -4.88 6.32
N GLN A 104 14.73 -5.21 7.62
CA GLN A 104 15.59 -4.54 8.60
C GLN A 104 17.01 -5.13 8.73
N ARG A 105 17.30 -6.23 8.04
CA ARG A 105 18.65 -6.82 7.95
C ARG A 105 19.35 -6.37 6.68
#